data_AF-A0A2D6EVC0-F1
#
_entry.id   AF-A0A2D6EVC0-F1
#
_cell.length_a   1.000
_cell.length_b   1.000
_cell.length_c   1.000
_cell.angle_alpha   90.00
_cell.angle_beta   90.00
_cell.angle_gamma   90.00
#
_symmetry.space_group_name_H-M   'P 1'
#
loop_
_entity.id
_entity.type
_entity.pdbx_description
1 polymer ?
#
loop_
_entity_poly.entity_id
_entity_poly.type
_entity_poly.pdbx_seq_one_letter_code
_entity_poly.pdbx_strand_id
1 'polypeptide(L)' 'MAQALIKLGEREDRVLTIVKGKFGFKNKSDAVNFVIEKYEEELLEPELRPEYLKKTKEIMKEKGKRYRTIDELRKDIEHA' A
#
# COMPACT_ATOMS: atom_id res chain seq x y z
N MET A 1 7.77 11.86 9.01
CA MET A 1 6.81 12.37 8.01
C MET A 1 7.58 13.22 7.02
N ALA A 2 7.47 12.95 5.72
CA ALA A 2 7.95 13.86 4.69
C ALA A 2 6.85 14.91 4.41
N GLN A 3 7.25 16.15 4.15
CA GLN A 3 6.33 17.22 3.73
C GLN A 3 6.67 17.62 2.30
N ALA A 4 5.64 17.85 1.49
CA ALA A 4 5.79 18.31 0.11
C ALA A 4 4.93 19.55 -0.11
N LEU A 5 5.50 20.57 -0.75
CA LEU A 5 4.74 21.70 -1.28
C LEU A 5 4.27 21.33 -2.69
N ILE A 6 2.96 21.31 -2.90
CA ILE A 6 2.37 20.98 -4.20
C ILE A 6 1.54 22.15 -4.71
N LYS A 7 1.58 22.39 -6.02
CA LYS A 7 0.71 23.35 -6.69
C LYS A 7 -0.48 22.60 -7.28
N LEU A 8 -1.68 22.97 -6.86
CA LEU A 8 -2.93 22.39 -7.36
C LEU A 8 -3.60 23.36 -8.32
N GLY A 9 -4.19 22.82 -9.39
CA GLY A 9 -5.10 23.59 -10.23
C GLY A 9 -6.46 23.76 -9.53
N GLU A 10 -7.28 24.67 -10.06
CA GLU A 10 -8.61 24.94 -9.49
C GLU A 10 -9.52 23.70 -9.48
N ARG A 11 -9.43 22.88 -10.53
CA ARG A 11 -10.24 21.68 -10.65
C ARG A 11 -9.84 20.65 -9.59
N GLU A 12 -8.54 20.42 -9.43
CA GLU A 12 -7.99 19.47 -8.46
C GLU A 12 -8.31 19.91 -7.02
N ASP A 13 -8.24 21.22 -6.74
CA ASP A 13 -8.62 21.77 -5.44
C ASP A 13 -10.10 21.57 -5.10
N ARG A 14 -10.99 21.76 -6.09
CA ARG A 14 -12.43 21.49 -5.94
C ARG A 14 -12.69 20.01 -5.68
N VAL A 15 -12.03 19.11 -6.41
CA VAL A 15 -12.16 17.67 -6.21
C VAL A 15 -11.72 17.28 -4.80
N LEU A 16 -10.56 17.74 -4.32
CA LEU A 16 -10.09 17.46 -2.97
C LEU A 16 -11.02 18.02 -1.89
N THR A 17 -11.66 19.16 -2.14
CA THR A 17 -12.66 19.74 -1.23
C THR A 17 -13.88 18.84 -1.10
N ILE A 18 -14.36 18.26 -2.21
CA ILE A 18 -15.48 17.30 -2.20
C ILE A 18 -15.08 16.02 -1.45
N VAL A 19 -13.90 15.46 -1.73
CA VAL A 19 -13.39 14.26 -1.03
C VAL A 19 -13.27 14.53 0.47
N LYS A 20 -12.65 15.64 0.85
CA LYS A 20 -12.54 16.08 2.25
C LYS A 20 -13.90 16.10 2.94
N GLY A 21 -14.90 16.72 2.31
CA GLY A 21 -16.26 16.81 2.86
C GLY A 21 -16.93 15.44 2.98
N LYS A 22 -16.84 14.61 1.94
CA LYS A 22 -17.47 13.27 1.88
C LYS A 22 -17.00 12.34 3.01
N PHE A 23 -15.70 12.37 3.33
CA PHE A 23 -15.10 11.50 4.33
C PHE A 23 -14.88 12.18 5.69
N GLY A 24 -15.33 13.42 5.86
CA GLY A 24 -15.24 14.15 7.14
C GLY A 24 -13.82 14.54 7.54
N PHE A 25 -12.90 14.68 6.59
CA PHE A 25 -11.51 15.01 6.87
C PHE A 25 -11.33 16.44 7.39
N LYS A 26 -10.37 16.65 8.30
CA LYS A 26 -10.15 17.95 8.93
C LYS A 26 -9.48 18.93 7.98
N ASN A 27 -8.52 18.45 7.19
CA ASN A 27 -7.74 19.29 6.27
C ASN A 27 -7.64 18.65 4.85
N LYS A 28 -7.13 19.42 3.88
CA LYS A 28 -6.97 18.95 2.50
C LYS A 28 -5.81 17.94 2.35
N SER A 29 -4.81 17.99 3.22
CA SER A 29 -3.71 17.03 3.22
C SER A 29 -4.19 15.62 3.55
N ASP A 30 -5.13 15.48 4.51
CA ASP A 30 -5.78 14.19 4.82
C ASP A 30 -6.50 13.64 3.59
N ALA A 31 -7.19 14.50 2.82
CA ALA A 31 -7.85 14.11 1.58
C ALA A 31 -6.86 13.69 0.49
N VAL A 32 -5.71 14.36 0.38
CA VAL A 32 -4.63 13.97 -0.54
C VAL A 32 -4.08 12.59 -0.17
N ASN A 33 -3.80 12.35 1.11
CA ASN A 33 -3.30 11.05 1.58
C ASN A 33 -4.30 9.92 1.26
N PHE A 34 -5.58 10.16 1.48
CA PHE A 34 -6.64 9.19 1.15
C PHE A 34 -6.71 8.90 -0.36
N VAL A 35 -6.57 9.91 -1.21
CA VAL A 35 -6.55 9.71 -2.67
C VAL A 35 -5.33 8.89 -3.09
N ILE A 36 -4.16 9.14 -2.49
CA ILE A 36 -2.94 8.36 -2.75
C ILE A 36 -3.14 6.90 -2.35
N GLU A 37 -3.73 6.64 -1.17
CA GLU A 37 -4.04 5.28 -0.71
C GLU A 37 -4.99 4.56 -1.66
N LYS A 38 -6.06 5.22 -2.13
CA LYS A 38 -6.98 4.64 -3.12
C LYS A 38 -6.32 4.40 -4.47
N TYR A 39 -5.45 5.31 -4.90
CA TYR A 39 -4.70 5.11 -6.12
C TYR A 39 -3.67 3.98 -5.98
N GLU A 40 -3.07 3.79 -4.80
CA GLU A 40 -2.23 2.63 -4.49
C GLU A 40 -3.03 1.33 -4.56
N GLU A 41 -4.25 1.29 -4.01
CA GLU A 41 -5.11 0.11 -4.10
C GLU A 41 -5.43 -0.30 -5.54
N GLU A 42 -5.67 0.70 -6.41
CA GLU A 42 -6.06 0.50 -7.81
C GLU A 42 -4.89 0.29 -8.77
N LEU A 43 -3.75 0.96 -8.54
CA LEU A 43 -2.60 0.95 -9.46
C LEU A 43 -1.48 -0.02 -9.02
N LEU A 44 -1.19 -0.12 -7.72
CA LEU A 44 -0.09 -0.97 -7.27
C LEU A 44 -0.56 -2.41 -7.16
N GLU A 45 -0.03 -3.26 -8.04
CA GLU A 45 -0.05 -4.71 -7.84
C GLU A 45 0.44 -5.03 -6.41
N PRO A 46 -0.14 -6.03 -5.72
CA PRO A 46 0.16 -6.31 -4.31
C PRO A 46 1.66 -6.39 -3.99
N GLU A 47 2.46 -6.84 -4.95
CA GLU A 47 3.90 -7.02 -4.90
C GLU A 47 4.68 -5.69 -4.83
N LEU A 48 4.10 -4.60 -5.32
CA LEU A 48 4.70 -3.26 -5.36
C LEU A 48 4.32 -2.40 -4.15
N ARG A 49 3.42 -2.88 -3.29
CA ARG A 49 3.01 -2.16 -2.08
C ARG A 49 4.19 -2.08 -1.09
N PRO A 50 4.46 -0.92 -0.47
CA PRO A 50 5.57 -0.77 0.47
C PRO A 50 5.55 -1.76 1.64
N GLU A 51 4.35 -2.14 2.09
CA GLU A 51 4.15 -3.13 3.16
C GLU A 51 4.60 -4.53 2.73
N TYR A 52 4.29 -4.93 1.50
CA TYR A 52 4.71 -6.21 0.94
C TYR A 52 6.23 -6.24 0.77
N LEU A 53 6.83 -5.15 0.27
CA LEU A 53 8.29 -5.01 0.19
C LEU A 53 8.95 -5.14 1.56
N LYS A 54 8.35 -4.57 2.61
CA LYS A 54 8.84 -4.72 3.99
C LYS A 54 8.76 -6.16 4.45
N LYS A 55 7.61 -6.83 4.26
CA LYS A 55 7.42 -8.24 4.60
C LYS A 55 8.44 -9.14 3.89
N THR A 56 8.62 -8.96 2.57
CA THR A 56 9.57 -9.74 1.77
C THR A 56 11.00 -9.51 2.24
N LYS A 57 11.40 -8.28 2.56
CA LYS A 57 12.73 -7.99 3.13
C LYS A 57 12.99 -8.69 4.46
N GLU A 58 11.98 -8.82 5.32
CA GLU A 58 12.13 -9.59 6.56
C GLU A 58 12.25 -11.09 6.28
N ILE A 59 11.40 -11.64 5.41
CA ILE A 59 11.47 -13.06 5.00
C ILE A 59 12.83 -13.40 4.38
N MET A 60 13.41 -12.50 3.59
CA MET A 60 14.74 -12.70 3.00
C MET A 60 15.89 -12.79 4.02
N LYS A 61 15.71 -12.26 5.24
CA LYS A 61 16.70 -12.38 6.32
C LYS A 61 16.58 -13.71 7.06
N GLU A 62 15.42 -14.35 6.98
CA GLU A 62 15.16 -15.63 7.64
C GLU A 62 15.87 -16.78 6.89
N LYS A 63 16.16 -17.86 7.62
CA LYS A 63 16.78 -19.04 7.01
C LYS A 63 15.74 -19.77 6.16
N GLY A 64 15.92 -19.70 4.84
CA GLY A 64 15.06 -20.42 3.90
C GLY A 64 15.02 -21.92 4.18
N LYS A 65 13.83 -22.51 4.11
CA LYS A 65 13.63 -23.96 4.21
C LYS A 65 13.73 -24.56 2.81
N ARG A 66 14.62 -25.55 2.65
CA ARG A 66 14.82 -26.24 1.38
C ARG A 66 13.93 -27.48 1.33
N TYR A 67 13.12 -27.56 0.30
CA TYR A 67 12.31 -28.74 -0.01
C TYR A 67 12.93 -29.50 -1.17
N ARG A 68 12.85 -30.82 -1.15
CA ARG A 68 13.32 -31.68 -2.25
C ARG A 68 12.24 -31.93 -3.28
N THR A 69 10.97 -31.86 -2.86
CA THR A 69 9.81 -32.09 -3.72
C THR A 69 8.70 -31.07 -3.45
N ILE A 70 7.82 -30.88 -4.43
CA ILE A 70 6.64 -30.02 -4.28
C ILE A 70 5.68 -30.57 -3.21
N ASP A 71 5.60 -31.89 -3.06
CA ASP A 71 4.72 -32.52 -2.05
C ASP A 71 5.18 -32.25 -0.61
N GLU A 72 6.50 -32.20 -0.37
CA GLU A 72 7.05 -31.78 0.93
C GLU A 72 6.67 -30.33 1.26
N LEU A 73 6.69 -29.44 0.27
CA LEU A 73 6.28 -28.05 0.43
C LEU A 73 4.78 -27.95 0.72
N ARG A 74 3.93 -28.65 -0.06
CA ARG A 74 2.46 -28.62 0.11
C ARG A 74 2.03 -29.08 1.49
N LYS A 75 2.61 -30.16 2.00
CA LYS A 75 2.34 -30.66 3.37
C LYS A 75 2.61 -29.59 4.43
N ASP A 76 3.66 -28.79 4.26
CA ASP A 76 4.04 -27.77 5.23
C ASP A 76 3.13 -26.53 5.19
N ILE A 77 2.64 -26.13 4.02
CA ILE A 77 1.81 -24.92 3.87
C ILE A 77 0.30 -25.16 4.00
N GLU A 78 -0.18 -26.37 3.69
CA GLU A 78 -1.62 -26.70 3.72
C GLU A 78 -2.09 -27.17 5.11
N HIS A 79 -1.17 -27.47 6.02
CA HIS A 79 -1.46 -27.93 7.40
C HIS A 79 -0.94 -26.95 8.48
N ALA A 80 -0.50 -25.75 8.08
CA ALA A 80 0.02 -24.69 8.96
C ALA A 80 -1.03 -23.65 9.39
#